data_AF-A0A453RWS4-F1
#
_entry.id   AF-A0A453RWS4-F1
#
_cell.length_a   1.000
_cell.length_b   1.000
_cell.length_c   1.000
_cell.angle_alpha   90.00
_cell.angle_beta   90.00
_cell.angle_gamma   90.00
#
_symmetry.space_group_name_H-M   'P 1'
#
loop_
_entity.id
_entity.type
_entity.pdbx_description
1 polymer ?
#
loop_
_entity_poly.entity_id
_entity_poly.type
_entity_poly.pdbx_seq_one_letter_code
_entity_poly.pdbx_strand_id
1 'polypeptide(L)'
;MCRVLGADYKKRLSEMGCMSDDDVDMDRLYKEMDLLDVTINSNYKKLKDVGSELFLEWGRADTLLKNMLKFSYVISVHDSTTPAEIDEPHFLDTLWVKKARTELDDRRKDAKKEYQKQKEKLKGMIHESRLTYDFVGFNPKEKVDPKNYYQETCKVLKQIEKIRELSVSRKEMVYRMERVQMAIAQNKLPTPKIRGIPFVL
;
A
#
# COMPACT_ATOMS: atom_id res chain seq x y z
N MET A 1 2.54 30.46 -17.90
CA MET A 1 3.49 29.74 -17.02
C MET A 1 3.25 30.03 -15.54
N CYS A 2 3.37 31.27 -15.04
CA CYS A 2 3.13 31.58 -13.62
C CYS A 2 1.74 31.13 -13.11
N ARG A 3 0.69 31.34 -13.92
CA ARG A 3 -0.70 30.96 -13.60
C ARG A 3 -0.86 29.49 -13.19
N VAL A 4 -0.32 28.55 -13.97
CA VAL A 4 -0.47 27.11 -13.71
C VAL A 4 0.34 26.65 -12.50
N LEU A 5 1.42 27.35 -12.17
CA LEU A 5 2.20 27.12 -10.94
C LEU A 5 1.62 27.85 -9.72
N GLY A 6 0.62 28.71 -9.92
CA GLY A 6 0.09 29.55 -8.85
C GLY A 6 1.03 30.68 -8.40
N ALA A 7 2.02 31.02 -9.21
CA ALA A 7 2.96 32.09 -8.94
C ALA A 7 2.39 33.45 -9.36
N ASP A 8 2.67 34.49 -8.59
CA ASP A 8 2.34 35.87 -8.94
C ASP A 8 3.38 36.42 -9.93
N TYR A 9 2.92 36.68 -11.15
CA TYR A 9 3.74 37.27 -12.22
C TYR A 9 4.27 38.65 -11.86
N LYS A 10 3.44 39.54 -11.31
CA LYS A 10 3.83 40.92 -10.97
C LYS A 10 4.87 40.92 -9.86
N LYS A 11 4.70 40.06 -8.86
CA LYS A 11 5.68 39.88 -7.80
C LYS A 11 7.04 39.42 -8.35
N ARG A 12 7.04 38.44 -9.26
CA ARG A 12 8.27 37.96 -9.91
C ARG A 12 8.95 39.03 -10.76
N LEU A 13 8.20 39.83 -11.52
CA LEU A 13 8.75 40.98 -12.25
C LEU A 13 9.43 41.99 -11.30
N SER A 14 8.78 42.30 -10.17
CA SER A 14 9.34 43.19 -9.16
C SER A 14 10.62 42.63 -8.52
N GLU A 15 10.67 41.32 -8.24
CA GLU A 15 11.88 40.62 -7.76
C GLU A 15 13.02 40.63 -8.80
N MET A 16 12.68 40.75 -10.09
CA MET A 16 13.65 40.97 -11.16
C MET A 16 14.15 42.42 -11.27
N GLY A 17 13.59 43.35 -10.48
CA GLY A 17 13.94 44.76 -10.54
C GLY A 17 13.27 45.51 -11.71
N CYS A 18 12.34 44.87 -12.43
CA CYS A 18 11.58 45.51 -13.49
C CYS A 18 10.46 46.36 -12.87
N MET A 19 10.66 47.68 -12.84
CA MET A 19 9.72 48.66 -12.30
C MET A 19 8.78 49.23 -13.38
N SER A 20 9.13 49.06 -14.66
CA SER A 20 8.35 49.41 -15.85
C SER A 20 8.59 48.39 -16.98
N ASP A 21 7.71 48.36 -17.99
CA ASP A 21 7.86 47.45 -19.15
C ASP A 21 9.10 47.77 -20.00
N ASP A 22 9.65 48.98 -19.86
CA ASP A 22 10.84 49.45 -20.60
C ASP A 22 12.17 49.05 -19.91
N ASP A 23 12.13 48.61 -18.66
CA ASP A 23 13.32 48.22 -17.85
C ASP A 23 13.58 46.70 -17.85
N VAL A 24 12.94 45.96 -18.76
CA VAL A 24 12.99 44.50 -18.76
C VAL A 24 14.29 44.01 -19.40
N ASP A 25 15.21 43.52 -18.56
CA ASP A 25 16.35 42.72 -19.00
C ASP A 25 15.84 41.41 -19.62
N MET A 26 15.85 41.35 -20.96
CA MET A 26 15.36 40.21 -21.73
C MET A 26 16.12 38.92 -21.41
N ASP A 27 17.43 38.99 -21.15
CA ASP A 27 18.22 37.81 -20.81
C ASP A 27 17.80 37.24 -19.45
N ARG A 28 17.51 38.13 -18.49
CA ARG A 28 16.99 37.74 -17.18
C ARG A 28 15.57 37.17 -17.27
N LEU A 29 14.71 37.78 -18.10
CA LEU A 29 13.35 37.29 -18.36
C LEU A 29 13.36 35.89 -18.97
N TYR A 30 14.20 35.65 -20.00
CA TYR A 30 14.32 34.32 -20.61
C TYR A 30 14.78 33.26 -19.61
N LYS A 31 15.76 33.57 -18.75
CA LYS A 31 16.19 32.65 -17.68
C LYS A 31 15.07 32.31 -16.69
N GLU A 32 14.23 33.28 -16.33
CA GLU A 32 13.07 33.02 -15.48
C GLU A 32 11.99 32.20 -16.20
N MET A 33 11.79 32.42 -17.49
CA MET A 33 10.91 31.58 -18.31
C MET A 33 11.41 30.14 -18.37
N ASP A 34 12.70 29.92 -18.60
CA ASP A 34 13.31 28.58 -18.59
C ASP A 34 13.13 27.88 -17.24
N LEU A 35 13.33 28.60 -16.13
CA LEU A 35 13.10 28.06 -14.79
C LEU A 35 11.63 27.65 -14.59
N LEU A 36 10.68 28.48 -15.03
CA LEU A 36 9.26 28.16 -14.97
C LEU A 36 8.93 26.93 -15.82
N ASP A 37 9.53 26.79 -17.00
CA ASP A 37 9.29 25.65 -17.88
C ASP A 37 9.81 24.35 -17.26
N VAL A 38 11.04 24.37 -16.76
CA VAL A 38 11.63 23.23 -16.03
C VAL A 38 10.76 22.84 -14.83
N THR A 39 10.23 23.83 -14.11
CA THR A 39 9.36 23.59 -12.95
C THR A 39 8.02 22.98 -13.35
N ILE A 40 7.38 23.49 -14.40
CA ILE A 40 6.14 22.96 -14.97
C ILE A 40 6.32 21.51 -15.38
N ASN A 41 7.34 21.22 -16.18
CA ASN A 41 7.66 19.87 -16.65
C ASN A 41 7.95 18.91 -15.48
N SER A 42 8.71 19.38 -14.48
CA SER A 42 9.03 18.58 -13.29
C SER A 42 7.80 18.25 -12.46
N ASN A 43 6.93 19.23 -12.19
CA ASN A 43 5.73 19.03 -11.40
C ASN A 43 4.70 18.18 -12.14
N TYR A 44 4.53 18.42 -13.44
CA TYR A 44 3.70 17.59 -14.32
C TYR A 44 4.12 16.12 -14.26
N LYS A 45 5.41 15.83 -14.49
CA LYS A 45 5.93 14.46 -14.44
C LYS A 45 5.71 13.81 -13.08
N LYS A 46 6.03 14.51 -11.98
CA LYS A 46 5.79 13.99 -10.62
C LYS A 46 4.32 13.68 -10.36
N LEU A 47 3.41 14.55 -10.81
CA LEU A 47 1.98 14.35 -10.63
C LEU A 47 1.46 13.19 -11.49
N LYS A 48 1.98 13.04 -12.71
CA LYS A 48 1.66 11.94 -13.63
C LYS A 48 2.14 10.59 -13.10
N ASP A 49 3.37 10.54 -12.58
CA ASP A 49 3.94 9.33 -11.98
C ASP A 49 3.13 8.90 -10.75
N VAL A 50 2.87 9.83 -9.83
CA VAL A 50 2.05 9.56 -8.62
C VAL A 50 0.62 9.19 -9.01
N GLY A 51 0.05 9.86 -10.01
CA GLY A 51 -1.29 9.59 -10.51
C GLY A 51 -1.43 8.18 -11.04
N SER A 52 -0.49 7.73 -11.88
CA SER A 52 -0.47 6.37 -12.42
C SER A 52 -0.43 5.31 -11.32
N GLU A 53 0.40 5.52 -10.29
CA GLU A 53 0.42 4.62 -9.12
C GLU A 53 -0.90 4.64 -8.34
N LEU A 54 -1.52 5.81 -8.21
CA LEU A 54 -2.78 5.98 -7.48
C LEU A 54 -3.97 5.33 -8.21
N PHE A 55 -4.03 5.41 -9.54
CA PHE A 55 -5.02 4.70 -10.35
C PHE A 55 -4.97 3.19 -10.14
N LEU A 56 -3.76 2.62 -10.08
CA LEU A 56 -3.58 1.20 -9.79
C LEU A 56 -4.12 0.84 -8.39
N GLU A 57 -3.78 1.63 -7.37
CA GLU A 57 -4.26 1.39 -6.00
C GLU A 57 -5.77 1.56 -5.87
N TRP A 58 -6.37 2.56 -6.53
CA TRP A 58 -7.81 2.73 -6.54
C TRP A 58 -8.53 1.56 -7.22
N GLY A 59 -8.01 1.07 -8.36
CA GLY A 59 -8.56 -0.11 -9.04
C GLY A 59 -8.46 -1.38 -8.18
N ARG A 60 -7.33 -1.57 -7.50
CA ARG A 60 -7.11 -2.69 -6.56
C ARG A 60 -8.06 -2.66 -5.36
N ALA A 61 -8.38 -1.47 -4.87
CA ALA A 61 -9.25 -1.26 -3.72
C ALA A 61 -10.74 -1.10 -4.09
N ASP A 62 -11.10 -1.23 -5.37
CA ASP A 62 -12.46 -0.97 -5.90
C ASP A 62 -13.02 0.38 -5.38
N THR A 63 -12.18 1.42 -5.46
CA THR A 63 -12.52 2.72 -4.89
C THR A 63 -13.68 3.35 -5.65
N LEU A 64 -14.71 3.79 -4.92
CA LEU A 64 -15.87 4.45 -5.53
C LEU A 64 -15.45 5.71 -6.31
N LEU A 65 -16.02 5.89 -7.51
CA LEU A 65 -15.75 7.04 -8.39
C LEU A 65 -15.89 8.38 -7.66
N LYS A 66 -16.90 8.56 -6.80
CA LYS A 66 -17.10 9.79 -6.00
C LYS A 66 -15.89 10.16 -5.13
N ASN A 67 -15.09 9.18 -4.71
CA ASN A 67 -13.87 9.41 -3.94
C ASN A 67 -12.70 9.72 -4.86
N MET A 68 -12.58 9.03 -5.99
CA MET A 68 -11.58 9.35 -7.03
C MET A 68 -11.75 10.78 -7.56
N LEU A 69 -12.99 11.24 -7.77
CA LEU A 69 -13.29 12.59 -8.27
C LEU A 69 -12.84 13.72 -7.34
N LYS A 70 -12.61 13.46 -6.05
CA LYS A 70 -11.96 14.44 -5.13
C LYS A 70 -10.52 14.76 -5.55
N PHE A 71 -9.96 13.92 -6.41
CA PHE A 71 -8.64 14.01 -7.00
C PHE A 71 -8.74 14.16 -8.53
N SER A 72 -9.77 14.86 -9.03
CA SER A 72 -9.97 15.10 -10.47
C SER A 72 -8.72 15.62 -11.18
N TYR A 73 -7.90 16.43 -10.50
CA TYR A 73 -6.62 16.91 -11.03
C TYR A 73 -5.65 15.78 -11.40
N VAL A 74 -5.64 14.69 -10.62
CA VAL A 74 -4.84 13.49 -10.92
C VAL A 74 -5.36 12.81 -12.20
N ILE A 75 -6.68 12.76 -12.36
CA ILE A 75 -7.35 12.20 -13.56
C ILE A 75 -6.96 13.03 -14.79
N SER A 76 -7.09 14.36 -14.73
CA SER A 76 -6.74 15.19 -15.89
C SER A 76 -5.24 15.12 -16.26
N VAL A 77 -4.32 15.07 -15.27
CA VAL A 77 -2.89 14.86 -15.59
C VAL A 77 -2.63 13.49 -16.19
N HIS A 78 -3.27 12.45 -15.67
CA HIS A 78 -3.11 11.10 -16.18
C HIS A 78 -3.51 11.02 -17.66
N ASP A 79 -4.62 11.66 -18.02
CA ASP A 79 -5.17 11.63 -19.37
C ASP A 79 -4.48 12.59 -20.35
N SER A 80 -3.87 13.66 -19.84
CA SER A 80 -3.08 14.59 -20.67
C SER A 80 -1.83 13.92 -21.26
N THR A 81 -1.42 14.32 -22.46
CA THR A 81 -0.17 13.83 -23.07
C THR A 81 1.03 14.72 -22.75
N THR A 82 0.79 16.02 -22.64
CA THR A 82 1.81 17.04 -22.41
C THR A 82 1.40 18.02 -21.30
N PRO A 83 2.36 18.71 -20.66
CA PRO A 83 2.04 19.77 -19.69
C PRO A 83 1.34 20.98 -20.31
N ALA A 84 1.44 21.18 -21.63
CA ALA A 84 0.80 22.30 -22.34
C ALA A 84 -0.73 22.17 -22.41
N GLU A 85 -1.27 20.96 -22.25
CA GLU A 85 -2.71 20.69 -22.17
C GLU A 85 -3.33 21.09 -20.82
N ILE A 86 -2.49 21.45 -19.84
CA ILE A 86 -2.92 21.85 -18.50
C ILE A 86 -2.82 23.37 -18.40
N ASP A 87 -3.96 24.06 -18.44
CA ASP A 87 -4.04 25.52 -18.43
C ASP A 87 -4.69 26.09 -17.15
N GLU A 88 -5.20 25.21 -16.29
CA GLU A 88 -5.93 25.60 -15.10
C GLU A 88 -5.01 26.30 -14.06
N PRO A 89 -5.50 27.37 -13.41
CA PRO A 89 -4.75 28.06 -12.36
C PRO A 89 -4.32 27.12 -11.23
N HIS A 90 -3.10 27.31 -10.73
CA HIS A 90 -2.53 26.57 -9.60
C HIS A 90 -2.42 25.05 -9.80
N PHE A 91 -2.71 24.52 -10.98
CA PHE A 91 -2.89 23.08 -11.19
C PHE A 91 -1.58 22.27 -11.10
N LEU A 92 -0.46 22.87 -11.50
CA LEU A 92 0.87 22.28 -11.40
C LEU A 92 1.66 22.82 -10.19
N ASP A 93 0.96 23.36 -9.18
CA ASP A 93 1.57 23.64 -7.88
C ASP A 93 1.99 22.31 -7.20
N THR A 94 3.13 22.37 -6.53
CA THR A 94 3.64 21.34 -5.61
C THR A 94 2.63 20.87 -4.56
N LEU A 95 1.64 21.70 -4.19
CA LEU A 95 0.57 21.32 -3.27
C LEU A 95 -0.22 20.10 -3.78
N TRP A 96 -0.52 20.02 -5.07
CA TRP A 96 -1.28 18.91 -5.65
C TRP A 96 -0.47 17.62 -5.68
N VAL A 97 0.82 17.72 -5.99
CA VAL A 97 1.76 16.60 -5.88
C VAL A 97 1.80 16.05 -4.45
N LYS A 98 1.85 16.94 -3.44
CA LYS A 98 1.82 16.53 -2.02
C LYS A 98 0.51 15.84 -1.66
N LYS A 99 -0.64 16.41 -2.03
CA LYS A 99 -1.96 15.81 -1.76
C LYS A 99 -2.12 14.43 -2.40
N ALA A 100 -1.71 14.26 -3.65
CA ALA A 100 -1.77 12.98 -4.35
C ALA A 100 -0.85 11.92 -3.70
N ARG A 101 0.34 12.34 -3.24
CA ARG A 101 1.26 11.45 -2.49
C ARG A 101 0.68 11.00 -1.16
N THR A 102 0.07 11.91 -0.40
CA THR A 102 -0.58 11.57 0.87
C THR A 102 -1.66 10.52 0.67
N GLU A 103 -2.54 10.70 -0.32
CA GLU A 103 -3.58 9.72 -0.65
C GLU A 103 -2.96 8.37 -1.04
N LEU A 104 -1.93 8.36 -1.89
CA LEU A 104 -1.24 7.13 -2.28
C LEU A 104 -0.63 6.40 -1.07
N ASP A 105 -0.01 7.13 -0.15
CA ASP A 105 0.56 6.56 1.06
C ASP A 105 -0.52 6.00 1.99
N ASP A 106 -1.67 6.66 2.10
CA ASP A 106 -2.78 6.18 2.89
C ASP A 106 -3.39 4.91 2.29
N ARG A 107 -3.54 4.82 0.96
CA ARG A 107 -3.95 3.59 0.27
C ARG A 107 -2.98 2.45 0.52
N ARG A 108 -1.67 2.72 0.46
CA ARG A 108 -0.63 1.72 0.77
C ARG A 108 -0.66 1.25 2.22
N LYS A 109 -0.96 2.14 3.17
CA LYS A 109 -1.13 1.77 4.58
C LYS A 109 -2.33 0.83 4.73
N ASP A 110 -3.43 1.08 4.04
CA ASP A 110 -4.60 0.21 4.11
C ASP A 110 -4.35 -1.15 3.44
N ALA A 111 -3.68 -1.17 2.29
CA ALA A 111 -3.23 -2.41 1.66
C ALA A 111 -2.28 -3.21 2.57
N LYS A 112 -1.36 -2.55 3.28
CA LYS A 112 -0.49 -3.17 4.28
C LYS A 112 -1.27 -3.81 5.43
N LYS A 113 -2.28 -3.11 5.96
CA LYS A 113 -3.13 -3.63 7.05
C LYS A 113 -3.86 -4.88 6.61
N GLU A 114 -4.45 -4.88 5.42
CA GLU A 114 -5.17 -6.03 4.88
C GLU A 114 -4.21 -7.20 4.63
N TYR A 115 -3.04 -6.95 4.02
CA TYR A 115 -1.99 -7.96 3.87
C TYR A 115 -1.63 -8.60 5.21
N GLN A 116 -1.34 -7.79 6.24
CA GLN A 116 -0.94 -8.27 7.55
C GLN A 116 -2.05 -9.08 8.23
N LYS A 117 -3.30 -8.65 8.08
CA LYS A 117 -4.47 -9.39 8.59
C LYS A 117 -4.60 -10.76 7.93
N GLN A 118 -4.50 -10.86 6.60
CA GLN A 118 -4.57 -12.14 5.91
C GLN A 118 -3.34 -13.02 6.22
N LYS A 119 -2.16 -12.41 6.38
CA LYS A 119 -0.93 -13.10 6.77
C LYS A 119 -1.06 -13.78 8.14
N GLU A 120 -1.59 -13.08 9.14
CA GLU A 120 -1.80 -13.67 10.48
C GLU A 120 -2.90 -14.74 10.46
N LYS A 121 -3.97 -14.54 9.69
CA LYS A 121 -5.00 -15.57 9.48
C LYS A 121 -4.41 -16.84 8.87
N LEU A 122 -3.57 -16.72 7.84
CA LEU A 122 -2.90 -17.85 7.23
C LEU A 122 -2.03 -18.61 8.24
N LYS A 123 -1.22 -17.90 9.05
CA LYS A 123 -0.42 -18.53 10.11
C LYS A 123 -1.25 -19.33 11.09
N GLY A 124 -2.37 -18.77 11.57
CA GLY A 124 -3.31 -19.46 12.46
C GLY A 124 -3.84 -20.75 11.83
N MET A 125 -4.31 -20.67 10.58
CA MET A 125 -4.83 -21.83 9.85
C MET A 125 -3.78 -22.93 9.60
N ILE A 126 -2.52 -22.55 9.32
CA ILE A 126 -1.41 -23.50 9.19
C ILE A 126 -1.18 -24.23 10.52
N HIS A 127 -1.17 -23.49 11.64
CA HIS A 127 -0.97 -24.05 12.97
C HIS A 127 -2.09 -25.00 13.38
N GLU A 128 -3.36 -24.58 13.24
CA GLU A 128 -4.55 -25.39 13.54
C GLU A 128 -4.61 -26.66 12.68
N SER A 129 -4.21 -26.56 11.42
CA SER A 129 -4.18 -27.71 10.50
C SER A 129 -2.92 -28.59 10.66
N ARG A 130 -2.04 -28.28 11.62
CA ARG A 130 -0.75 -28.95 11.86
C ARG A 130 0.12 -29.06 10.59
N LEU A 131 0.01 -28.09 9.69
CA LEU A 131 0.83 -28.02 8.47
C LEU A 131 2.12 -27.26 8.75
N THR A 132 3.11 -27.47 7.88
CA THR A 132 4.33 -26.66 7.88
C THR A 132 4.20 -25.50 6.90
N TYR A 133 4.94 -24.42 7.16
CA TYR A 133 4.98 -23.27 6.27
C TYR A 133 5.45 -23.63 4.86
N ASP A 134 6.46 -24.51 4.75
CA ASP A 134 7.01 -24.97 3.47
C ASP A 134 5.99 -25.75 2.63
N PHE A 135 5.15 -26.58 3.27
CA PHE A 135 4.10 -27.33 2.59
C PHE A 135 3.08 -26.40 1.89
N VAL A 136 2.86 -25.22 2.47
CA VAL A 136 1.95 -24.20 1.93
C VAL A 136 2.69 -23.23 0.99
N GLY A 137 4.02 -23.31 0.91
CA GLY A 137 4.86 -22.40 0.13
C GLY A 137 4.83 -20.97 0.68
N PHE A 138 4.75 -20.81 2.00
CA PHE A 138 4.60 -19.50 2.65
C PHE A 138 5.82 -19.18 3.50
N ASN A 139 6.42 -18.00 3.31
CA ASN A 139 7.51 -17.51 4.16
C ASN A 139 7.02 -16.40 5.11
N PRO A 140 6.87 -16.65 6.42
CA PRO A 140 6.37 -15.66 7.36
C PRO A 140 7.30 -14.46 7.56
N LYS A 141 8.60 -14.58 7.24
CA LYS A 141 9.63 -13.55 7.45
C LYS A 141 9.92 -12.71 6.22
N GLU A 142 9.30 -13.02 5.08
CA GLU A 142 9.50 -12.27 3.84
C GLU A 142 9.09 -10.81 4.00
N LYS A 143 9.97 -9.90 3.54
CA LYS A 143 9.71 -8.47 3.49
C LYS A 143 9.07 -8.15 2.14
N VAL A 144 7.92 -7.48 2.18
CA VAL A 144 7.14 -7.12 1.00
C VAL A 144 7.30 -5.63 0.73
N ASP A 145 7.61 -5.28 -0.51
CA ASP A 145 7.61 -3.88 -0.97
C ASP A 145 6.20 -3.29 -0.90
N PRO A 146 6.01 -2.05 -0.43
CA PRO A 146 4.70 -1.42 -0.37
C PRO A 146 3.88 -1.43 -1.66
N LYS A 147 4.53 -1.40 -2.83
CA LYS A 147 3.85 -1.47 -4.14
C LYS A 147 3.21 -2.84 -4.43
N ASN A 148 3.62 -3.86 -3.70
CA ASN A 148 3.26 -5.26 -3.92
C ASN A 148 2.29 -5.83 -2.88
N TYR A 149 1.86 -5.05 -1.87
CA TYR A 149 0.97 -5.56 -0.81
C TYR A 149 -0.31 -6.20 -1.36
N TYR A 150 -0.92 -5.63 -2.41
CA TYR A 150 -2.09 -6.21 -3.06
C TYR A 150 -1.79 -7.59 -3.66
N GLN A 151 -0.73 -7.69 -4.47
CA GLN A 151 -0.36 -8.95 -5.13
C GLN A 151 -0.03 -10.05 -4.10
N GLU A 152 0.69 -9.69 -3.04
CA GLU A 152 1.00 -10.61 -1.95
C GLU A 152 -0.24 -11.00 -1.15
N THR A 153 -1.19 -10.09 -0.96
CA THR A 153 -2.49 -10.42 -0.35
C THR A 153 -3.25 -11.45 -1.18
N CYS A 154 -3.30 -11.31 -2.51
CA CYS A 154 -3.91 -12.30 -3.40
C CYS A 154 -3.22 -13.68 -3.31
N LYS A 155 -1.88 -13.71 -3.21
CA LYS A 155 -1.14 -14.97 -3.01
C LYS A 155 -1.51 -15.63 -1.68
N VAL A 156 -1.53 -14.86 -0.60
CA VAL A 156 -1.92 -15.33 0.74
C VAL A 156 -3.36 -15.86 0.74
N LEU A 157 -4.29 -15.19 0.06
CA LEU A 157 -5.68 -15.65 -0.05
C LEU A 157 -5.78 -17.00 -0.78
N LYS A 158 -5.03 -17.20 -1.86
CA LYS A 158 -4.95 -18.50 -2.56
C LYS A 158 -4.41 -19.61 -1.65
N GLN A 159 -3.40 -19.29 -0.82
CA GLN A 159 -2.87 -20.23 0.17
C GLN A 159 -3.90 -20.57 1.25
N ILE A 160 -4.66 -19.58 1.73
CA ILE A 160 -5.77 -19.77 2.66
C ILE A 160 -6.82 -20.71 2.07
N GLU A 161 -7.20 -20.51 0.81
CA GLU A 161 -8.17 -21.36 0.10
C GLU A 161 -7.69 -22.81 0.00
N LYS A 162 -6.44 -23.03 -0.41
CA LYS A 162 -5.81 -24.36 -0.43
C LYS A 162 -5.84 -25.05 0.93
N ILE A 163 -5.58 -24.33 2.02
CA ILE A 163 -5.68 -24.91 3.37
C ILE A 163 -7.13 -25.23 3.74
N ARG A 164 -8.11 -24.40 3.34
CA ARG A 164 -9.52 -24.69 3.61
C ARG A 164 -9.94 -26.00 2.96
N GLU A 165 -9.60 -26.21 1.69
CA GLU A 165 -9.88 -27.46 0.99
C GLU A 165 -9.23 -28.66 1.67
N LEU A 166 -7.94 -28.52 2.05
CA LEU A 166 -7.21 -29.59 2.73
C LEU A 166 -7.77 -29.87 4.13
N SER A 167 -8.17 -28.86 4.89
CA SER A 167 -8.67 -29.03 6.25
C SER A 167 -9.98 -29.81 6.29
N VAL A 168 -10.87 -29.63 5.30
CA VAL A 168 -12.08 -30.46 5.15
C VAL A 168 -11.73 -31.94 5.03
N SER A 169 -10.72 -32.28 4.21
CA SER A 169 -10.26 -33.67 4.05
C SER A 169 -9.47 -34.22 5.26
N ARG A 170 -8.84 -33.35 6.04
CA ARG A 170 -7.90 -33.72 7.12
C ARG A 170 -8.48 -33.69 8.53
N LYS A 171 -9.70 -33.16 8.75
CA LYS A 171 -10.32 -33.04 10.08
C LYS A 171 -10.23 -34.31 10.93
N GLU A 172 -10.62 -35.45 10.37
CA GLU A 172 -10.60 -36.74 11.08
C GLU A 172 -9.17 -37.19 11.43
N MET A 173 -8.22 -36.92 10.54
CA MET A 173 -6.82 -37.28 10.74
C MET A 173 -6.18 -36.46 11.87
N VAL A 174 -6.46 -35.15 11.89
CA VAL A 174 -6.00 -34.24 12.96
C VAL A 174 -6.61 -34.68 14.31
N TYR A 175 -7.91 -34.96 14.35
CA TYR A 175 -8.58 -35.43 15.58
C TYR A 175 -7.95 -36.72 16.12
N ARG A 176 -7.64 -37.69 15.26
CA ARG A 176 -6.94 -38.93 15.65
C ARG A 176 -5.54 -38.66 16.19
N MET A 177 -4.77 -37.77 15.55
CA MET A 177 -3.44 -37.38 16.03
C MET A 177 -3.49 -36.74 17.43
N GLU A 178 -4.45 -35.84 17.67
CA GLU A 178 -4.61 -35.18 18.98
C GLU A 178 -4.94 -36.18 20.09
N ARG A 179 -5.83 -37.14 19.81
CA ARG A 179 -6.12 -38.24 20.75
C ARG A 179 -4.90 -39.07 21.09
N VAL A 180 -4.08 -39.42 20.09
CA VAL A 180 -2.85 -40.19 20.32
C VAL A 180 -1.86 -39.39 21.16
N GLN A 181 -1.69 -38.09 20.87
CA GLN A 181 -0.82 -37.22 21.67
C GLN A 181 -1.30 -37.12 23.13
N MET A 182 -2.61 -36.97 23.35
CA MET A 182 -3.19 -36.98 24.71
C MET A 182 -2.92 -38.30 25.43
N ALA A 183 -3.11 -39.44 24.76
CA ALA A 183 -2.83 -40.76 25.35
C ALA A 183 -1.34 -40.93 25.71
N ILE A 184 -0.43 -40.45 24.84
CA ILE A 184 1.02 -40.46 25.12
C ILE A 184 1.35 -39.56 26.31
N ALA A 185 0.75 -38.37 26.40
CA ALA A 185 0.96 -37.45 27.50
C ALA A 185 0.46 -38.03 28.84
N GLN A 186 -0.70 -38.70 28.83
CA GLN A 186 -1.26 -39.37 30.01
C GLN A 186 -0.40 -40.54 30.49
N ASN A 187 0.15 -41.34 29.57
CA ASN A 187 1.07 -42.43 29.91
C ASN A 187 2.45 -41.97 30.39
N LYS A 188 2.81 -40.69 30.20
CA LYS A 188 4.04 -40.07 30.72
C LYS A 188 3.86 -39.40 32.09
N LEU A 189 2.63 -39.26 32.59
CA LEU A 189 2.39 -38.79 33.94
C LEU A 189 2.71 -39.91 34.94
N PRO A 190 3.47 -39.65 36.02
CA PRO A 190 3.70 -40.65 37.04
C PRO A 190 2.34 -41.05 37.64
N THR A 191 2.03 -42.35 37.59
CA THR A 191 0.88 -42.91 38.30
C THR A 191 0.89 -42.42 39.74
N PRO A 192 -0.20 -41.79 40.23
CA PRO A 192 -0.25 -41.38 41.62
C PRO A 192 -0.03 -42.62 42.49
N LYS A 193 1.01 -42.59 43.33
CA LYS A 193 1.22 -43.61 44.36
C LYS A 193 0.01 -43.57 45.26
N ILE A 194 -0.94 -44.48 45.05
CA ILE A 194 -1.99 -44.77 46.03
C ILE A 194 -1.24 -45.24 47.28
N ARG A 195 -1.14 -44.37 48.30
CA ARG A 195 -0.62 -44.78 49.61
C ARG A 195 -1.57 -45.87 50.10
N GLY A 196 -1.04 -47.07 50.22
CA GLY A 196 -1.77 -48.23 50.71
C GLY A 196 -2.47 -47.89 52.02
N ILE A 197 -3.77 -48.14 52.06
CA ILE A 197 -4.51 -48.25 53.31
C ILE A 197 -3.98 -49.52 53.98
N PRO A 198 -3.39 -49.46 55.18
CA PRO A 198 -2.98 -50.67 55.87
C PRO A 198 -4.25 -51.43 56.30
N PHE A 199 -4.41 -52.65 55.80
CA PHE A 199 -5.32 -53.61 56.37
C PHE A 199 -4.83 -53.92 57.79
N VAL A 200 -5.64 -53.56 58.78
CA VAL A 200 -5.49 -54.04 60.17
C VAL A 200 -6.38 -55.29 60.27
N LEU A 201 -5.74 -56.44 60.47
CA LEU A 201 -6.36 -57.66 60.99
C LEU A 201 -6.25 -57.66 62.51
#